data_AF-A0A9W3EHZ5-F1
#
_entry.id   AF-A0A9W3EHZ5-F1
#
_cell.length_a   1.000
_cell.length_b   1.000
_cell.length_c   1.000
_cell.angle_alpha   90.00
_cell.angle_beta   90.00
_cell.angle_gamma   90.00
#
_symmetry.space_group_name_H-M   'P 1'
#
loop_
_entity.id
_entity.type
_entity.pdbx_description
1 polymer ?
#
loop_
_entity_poly.entity_id
_entity_poly.type
_entity_poly.pdbx_seq_one_letter_code
_entity_poly.pdbx_strand_id
1 'polypeptide(L)'
;MTSPDLRPAPGLARWAESYEAKCERRQETRESRRCRPNVTTCRQVGKAQRTQQREQLKRARQQQFSRRRNLEVEEKGKAQSPGAREQGPSRRGGQATDLKESLSWANRISSPRQQVSGTSCQVFPAQHHPLSGTWRALADHPPLQAGSLPPQDSPIKKPPRHHRGTQTKGEETQPTIKNDASQQTNFGVAVLDKEIIQLSEYLKEALQRELVLKQKMVILQDLLTTLIRASDSSWKGQLNEDKLKGKLRTLENQLYTCTQKYSPGGMKKVLLEMEDQKNSYEQKAKESLQKVLEEKMSAEQQLQSTQRSLALAEQKCEEWRSQYEALKEDWQTLGSQHRELESQLHVLQSKLQGADSRDLQMNQALQLLENEHQELQAQIERLQGDRDLCGTDTQHLQDQLKRSEEERLALVSEVQQLQGLLQSQSVQLQEQEKLLTKKDQAWPVWSPKPSHNEVEPEGTGKEKDWDIRDQLQKKTLQLLAKEKECRELHSELDNLSDEYLSCLRKLQHCREELNQSQQPPPRSQCGRWLPMMMVLVATALAVFLANKDSLMI
;
A
#
# COMPACT_ATOMS: atom_id res chain seq x y z
N MET A 1 62.60 -1.17 -60.07
CA MET A 1 63.26 0.13 -59.79
C MET A 1 62.18 1.20 -59.77
N THR A 2 61.70 1.54 -58.59
CA THR A 2 60.67 2.57 -58.38
C THR A 2 61.35 3.81 -57.81
N SER A 3 61.31 4.91 -58.56
CA SER A 3 61.84 6.22 -58.17
C SER A 3 61.11 6.75 -56.93
N PRO A 4 61.80 7.32 -55.93
CA PRO A 4 61.15 7.93 -54.78
C PRO A 4 60.68 9.35 -55.14
N ASP A 5 59.38 9.57 -55.03
CA ASP A 5 58.76 10.88 -55.21
C ASP A 5 59.06 11.76 -53.99
N LEU A 6 59.86 12.80 -54.20
CA LEU A 6 60.28 13.75 -53.16
C LEU A 6 59.10 14.67 -52.80
N ARG A 7 58.50 14.48 -51.62
CA ARG A 7 57.60 15.48 -51.04
C ARG A 7 58.40 16.74 -50.63
N PRO A 8 57.93 17.96 -50.93
CA PRO A 8 58.55 19.17 -50.42
C PRO A 8 58.31 19.33 -48.91
N ALA A 9 59.32 19.82 -48.19
CA ALA A 9 59.25 20.13 -46.76
C ALA A 9 58.24 21.27 -46.44
N PRO A 10 57.51 21.22 -45.30
CA PRO A 10 56.34 22.06 -45.02
C PRO A 10 56.66 23.49 -44.49
N GLY A 11 57.79 24.06 -44.91
CA GLY A 11 58.33 25.29 -44.32
C GLY A 11 58.18 26.57 -45.16
N LEU A 12 58.25 26.49 -46.49
CA LEU A 12 58.56 27.68 -47.32
C LEU A 12 57.47 28.11 -48.32
N ALA A 13 56.40 27.34 -48.51
CA ALA A 13 55.36 27.64 -49.51
C ALA A 13 54.13 28.40 -48.97
N ARG A 14 54.22 29.09 -47.82
CA ARG A 14 53.03 29.62 -47.13
C ARG A 14 52.60 31.04 -47.52
N TRP A 15 53.40 31.76 -48.32
CA TRP A 15 53.15 33.17 -48.65
C TRP A 15 52.48 33.43 -50.00
N ALA A 16 52.49 32.45 -50.91
CA ALA A 16 51.91 32.57 -52.27
C ALA A 16 50.67 31.68 -52.49
N GLU A 17 49.96 31.33 -51.42
CA GLU A 17 48.78 30.46 -51.52
C GLU A 17 47.53 31.26 -51.88
N SER A 18 46.87 30.88 -52.98
CA SER A 18 45.55 31.37 -53.39
C SER A 18 44.51 31.18 -52.27
N TYR A 19 43.50 32.06 -52.24
CA TYR A 19 42.41 32.02 -51.26
C TYR A 19 41.67 30.67 -51.29
N GLU A 20 41.44 30.10 -52.47
CA GLU A 20 40.83 28.77 -52.64
C GLU A 20 41.68 27.66 -52.00
N ALA A 21 43.00 27.68 -52.21
CA ALA A 21 43.91 26.71 -51.60
C ALA A 21 44.02 26.84 -50.06
N LYS A 22 43.62 27.98 -49.48
CA LYS A 22 43.45 28.12 -48.02
C LYS A 22 42.10 27.57 -47.56
N CYS A 23 41.04 27.76 -48.33
CA CYS A 23 39.71 27.23 -48.04
C CYS A 23 39.67 25.71 -48.09
N GLU A 24 40.22 25.10 -49.14
CA GLU A 24 40.29 23.65 -49.29
C GLU A 24 41.08 22.99 -48.15
N ARG A 25 42.23 23.55 -47.79
CA ARG A 25 43.04 23.01 -46.69
C ARG A 25 42.34 23.13 -45.33
N ARG A 26 41.59 24.21 -45.11
CA ARG A 26 40.76 24.36 -43.90
C ARG A 26 39.63 23.33 -43.88
N GLN A 27 39.04 23.03 -45.03
CA GLN A 27 38.02 22.01 -45.16
C GLN A 27 38.59 20.60 -44.95
N GLU A 28 39.72 20.28 -45.55
CA GLU A 28 40.43 19.01 -45.39
C GLU A 28 40.89 18.80 -43.94
N THR A 29 41.32 19.86 -43.25
CA THR A 29 41.64 19.83 -41.82
C THR A 29 40.39 19.58 -40.95
N ARG A 30 39.21 20.07 -41.38
CA ARG A 30 37.94 19.82 -40.69
C ARG A 30 37.43 18.40 -40.95
N GLU A 31 37.56 17.91 -42.17
CA GLU A 31 37.15 16.55 -42.55
C GLU A 31 38.05 15.48 -41.93
N SER A 32 39.37 15.69 -41.91
CA SER A 32 40.30 14.81 -41.20
C SER A 32 40.07 14.76 -39.68
N ARG A 33 39.54 15.83 -39.08
CA ARG A 33 39.09 15.83 -37.67
C ARG A 33 37.74 15.11 -37.48
N ARG A 34 36.87 15.09 -38.49
CA ARG A 34 35.60 14.33 -38.46
C ARG A 34 35.82 12.83 -38.66
N CYS A 35 36.83 12.43 -39.45
CA CYS A 35 37.13 11.03 -39.75
C CYS A 35 38.03 10.34 -38.72
N ARG A 36 38.49 11.04 -37.66
CA ARG A 36 39.18 10.40 -36.55
C ARG A 36 38.16 9.77 -35.59
N PRO A 37 38.23 8.46 -35.31
CA PRO A 37 37.46 7.90 -34.21
C PRO A 37 37.86 8.62 -32.91
N ASN A 38 36.89 9.17 -32.19
CA ASN A 38 37.09 9.84 -30.90
C ASN A 38 37.53 8.81 -29.84
N VAL A 39 38.80 8.41 -29.85
CA VAL A 39 39.43 7.68 -28.75
C VAL A 39 39.79 8.71 -27.70
N THR A 40 38.79 9.11 -26.91
CA THR A 40 39.07 9.69 -25.61
C THR A 40 39.48 8.54 -24.70
N THR A 41 40.72 8.57 -24.21
CA THR A 41 41.28 7.64 -23.21
C THR A 41 40.43 7.58 -21.91
N CYS A 42 39.45 8.45 -21.77
CA CYS A 42 38.50 8.47 -20.66
C CYS A 42 37.32 7.48 -20.77
N ARG A 43 37.18 6.70 -21.86
CA ARG A 43 36.01 5.79 -22.04
C ARG A 43 36.31 4.32 -22.31
N GLN A 44 37.57 3.86 -22.29
CA GLN A 44 37.92 2.45 -22.49
C GLN A 44 38.21 1.68 -21.19
N VAL A 45 37.28 1.68 -20.24
CA VAL A 45 37.29 0.67 -19.18
C VAL A 45 35.91 0.03 -19.18
N GLY A 46 35.88 -1.29 -19.46
CA GLY A 46 34.66 -2.06 -19.66
C GLY A 46 33.64 -1.84 -18.55
N LYS A 47 32.34 -1.90 -18.89
CA LYS A 47 31.23 -1.64 -17.95
C LYS A 47 31.37 -2.44 -16.65
N ALA A 48 31.89 -3.67 -16.69
CA ALA A 48 32.13 -4.51 -15.51
C ALA A 48 33.17 -3.88 -14.55
N GLN A 49 34.31 -3.44 -15.05
CA GLN A 49 35.40 -2.89 -14.23
C GLN A 49 35.05 -1.50 -13.66
N ARG A 50 34.26 -0.68 -14.37
CA ARG A 50 33.66 0.54 -13.80
C ARG A 50 32.67 0.25 -12.67
N THR A 51 31.90 -0.81 -12.79
CA THR A 51 30.91 -1.19 -11.77
C THR A 51 31.62 -1.68 -10.51
N GLN A 52 32.66 -2.50 -10.67
CA GLN A 52 33.53 -2.96 -9.58
C GLN A 52 34.27 -1.79 -8.90
N GLN A 53 34.81 -0.84 -9.66
CA GLN A 53 35.51 0.32 -9.11
C GLN A 53 34.53 1.28 -8.38
N ARG A 54 33.31 1.43 -8.90
CA ARG A 54 32.23 2.20 -8.25
C ARG A 54 31.73 1.53 -6.97
N GLU A 55 31.65 0.21 -6.94
CA GLU A 55 31.35 -0.55 -5.73
C GLU A 55 32.48 -0.47 -4.71
N GLN A 56 33.74 -0.56 -5.11
CA GLN A 56 34.88 -0.38 -4.21
C GLN A 56 34.88 1.02 -3.59
N LEU A 57 34.64 2.07 -4.38
CA LEU A 57 34.53 3.43 -3.87
C LEU A 57 33.32 3.61 -2.93
N LYS A 58 32.20 2.96 -3.23
CA LYS A 58 31.02 2.95 -2.33
C LYS A 58 31.33 2.24 -1.02
N ARG A 59 31.95 1.05 -1.04
CA ARG A 59 32.37 0.30 0.15
C ARG A 59 33.36 1.11 0.99
N ALA A 60 34.38 1.72 0.37
CA ALA A 60 35.35 2.57 1.07
C ALA A 60 34.69 3.79 1.74
N ARG A 61 33.71 4.42 1.06
CA ARG A 61 32.95 5.55 1.60
C ARG A 61 32.04 5.12 2.77
N GLN A 62 31.44 3.93 2.68
CA GLN A 62 30.62 3.36 3.75
C GLN A 62 31.44 2.93 4.97
N GLN A 63 32.65 2.40 4.76
CA GLN A 63 33.61 2.11 5.83
C GLN A 63 34.06 3.39 6.54
N GLN A 64 34.40 4.46 5.80
CA GLN A 64 34.71 5.75 6.41
C GLN A 64 33.51 6.34 7.17
N PHE A 65 32.30 6.17 6.66
CA PHE A 65 31.08 6.60 7.34
C PHE A 65 30.86 5.84 8.65
N SER A 66 31.10 4.53 8.65
CA SER A 66 31.00 3.67 9.84
C SER A 66 32.08 4.00 10.87
N ARG A 67 33.32 4.26 10.43
CA ARG A 67 34.43 4.73 11.28
C ARG A 67 34.15 6.09 11.92
N ARG A 68 33.66 7.07 11.15
CA ARG A 68 33.32 8.41 11.68
C ARG A 68 32.15 8.38 12.67
N ARG A 69 31.32 7.35 12.63
CA ARG A 69 30.18 7.16 13.53
C ARG A 69 30.43 6.14 14.64
N ASN A 70 31.65 5.62 14.78
CA ASN A 70 32.01 4.58 15.75
C ASN A 70 31.07 3.34 15.69
N LEU A 71 30.69 2.93 14.48
CA LEU A 71 29.85 1.74 14.22
C LEU A 71 30.68 0.51 13.79
N GLU A 72 32.01 0.55 13.94
CA GLU A 72 32.83 -0.66 13.79
C GLU A 72 32.48 -1.60 14.96
N VAL A 73 31.75 -2.67 14.66
CA VAL A 73 31.66 -3.82 15.56
C VAL A 73 33.09 -4.35 15.71
N GLU A 74 33.70 -4.10 16.85
CA GLU A 74 34.89 -4.82 17.29
C GLU A 74 34.53 -6.31 17.36
N GLU A 75 34.86 -7.07 16.32
CA GLU A 75 34.99 -8.51 16.43
C GLU A 75 36.33 -8.80 17.16
N LYS A 76 36.36 -8.46 18.45
CA LYS A 76 37.41 -8.87 19.37
C LYS A 76 37.25 -10.37 19.63
N GLY A 77 38.12 -11.18 19.07
CA GLY A 77 38.07 -12.61 19.36
C GLY A 77 39.08 -13.51 18.64
N LYS A 78 40.38 -13.24 18.74
CA LYS A 78 41.36 -14.17 19.33
C LYS A 78 42.80 -13.72 19.07
N ALA A 79 43.53 -13.70 20.18
CA ALA A 79 44.94 -13.37 20.30
C ALA A 79 45.84 -14.21 19.39
N GLN A 80 46.81 -13.55 18.77
CA GLN A 80 48.09 -14.16 18.44
C GLN A 80 49.09 -13.81 19.54
N SER A 81 49.81 -14.82 20.03
CA SER A 81 51.07 -14.69 20.76
C SER A 81 51.88 -15.99 20.54
N PRO A 82 53.22 -15.93 20.47
CA PRO A 82 53.98 -16.54 19.39
C PRO A 82 54.98 -17.62 19.83
N GLY A 83 55.51 -18.35 18.83
CA GLY A 83 56.88 -18.86 18.86
C GLY A 83 57.02 -20.37 18.95
N ALA A 84 57.56 -20.98 17.89
CA ALA A 84 58.92 -21.56 17.92
C ALA A 84 59.25 -22.14 16.53
N ARG A 85 60.43 -21.78 16.03
CA ARG A 85 61.11 -22.36 14.88
C ARG A 85 61.39 -23.84 15.14
N GLU A 86 61.28 -24.69 14.12
CA GLU A 86 62.44 -25.43 13.62
C GLU A 86 62.17 -26.06 12.24
N GLN A 87 63.28 -26.29 11.54
CA GLN A 87 63.40 -26.50 10.10
C GLN A 87 62.99 -27.92 9.67
N GLY A 88 62.55 -28.08 8.41
CA GLY A 88 62.13 -29.37 7.80
C GLY A 88 63.29 -30.34 7.50
N PRO A 89 63.20 -31.25 6.50
CA PRO A 89 62.11 -31.51 5.56
C PRO A 89 61.76 -33.02 5.38
N SER A 90 60.73 -33.30 4.56
CA SER A 90 60.67 -34.39 3.54
C SER A 90 59.42 -35.29 3.55
N ARG A 91 58.70 -35.18 2.42
CA ARG A 91 57.89 -36.13 1.65
C ARG A 91 57.36 -37.46 2.26
N ARG A 92 56.02 -37.53 2.15
CA ARG A 92 55.18 -38.51 1.39
C ARG A 92 54.77 -39.85 2.03
N GLY A 93 53.44 -40.05 1.98
CA GLY A 93 52.71 -41.33 2.05
C GLY A 93 52.10 -41.53 3.44
N GLY A 94 50.80 -41.74 3.65
CA GLY A 94 49.68 -42.08 2.79
C GLY A 94 48.69 -42.89 3.66
N GLN A 95 47.54 -42.29 3.96
CA GLN A 95 46.24 -42.84 4.41
C GLN A 95 46.17 -44.09 5.31
N ALA A 96 45.46 -43.96 6.43
CA ALA A 96 44.60 -45.01 6.97
C ALA A 96 43.59 -44.44 8.00
N THR A 97 42.31 -44.84 7.83
CA THR A 97 41.32 -45.23 8.87
C THR A 97 40.87 -44.16 9.89
N ASP A 98 39.65 -44.10 10.42
CA ASP A 98 38.51 -45.01 10.49
C ASP A 98 37.33 -44.27 11.17
N LEU A 99 36.12 -44.86 11.09
CA LEU A 99 35.04 -44.95 12.10
C LEU A 99 34.74 -43.75 13.06
N LYS A 100 33.53 -43.43 13.52
CA LYS A 100 32.16 -43.98 13.48
C LYS A 100 31.39 -43.22 14.58
N GLU A 101 30.07 -43.05 14.39
CA GLU A 101 29.04 -42.81 15.45
C GLU A 101 29.19 -41.53 16.30
N SER A 102 28.16 -40.91 16.87
CA SER A 102 26.73 -41.20 17.00
C SER A 102 26.03 -39.92 17.45
N LEU A 103 24.77 -39.78 17.02
CA LEU A 103 23.60 -39.33 17.80
C LEU A 103 23.77 -38.22 18.84
N SER A 104 22.98 -37.15 18.70
CA SER A 104 21.87 -36.91 19.65
C SER A 104 21.10 -35.61 19.34
N TRP A 105 19.79 -35.75 19.45
CA TRP A 105 18.78 -34.71 19.44
C TRP A 105 18.98 -33.67 20.55
N ALA A 106 18.56 -32.42 20.31
CA ALA A 106 17.71 -31.67 21.25
C ALA A 106 17.17 -30.37 20.64
N ASN A 107 15.85 -30.25 20.66
CA ASN A 107 15.08 -29.01 20.63
C ASN A 107 15.58 -27.99 21.68
N ARG A 108 15.46 -26.68 21.40
CA ARG A 108 14.51 -25.77 22.06
C ARG A 108 14.69 -24.29 21.69
N ILE A 109 13.60 -23.70 21.19
CA ILE A 109 12.91 -22.45 21.60
C ILE A 109 13.78 -21.19 21.84
N SER A 110 13.46 -20.07 21.16
CA SER A 110 12.91 -18.82 21.77
C SER A 110 13.29 -17.53 21.04
N SER A 111 12.26 -16.89 20.48
CA SER A 111 11.89 -15.45 20.43
C SER A 111 12.93 -14.33 20.21
N PRO A 112 12.58 -13.32 19.39
CA PRO A 112 13.03 -11.94 19.58
C PRO A 112 11.89 -11.01 20.05
N ARG A 113 12.09 -10.57 21.28
CA ARG A 113 11.74 -9.30 21.95
C ARG A 113 11.23 -8.16 21.05
N GLN A 114 10.04 -7.66 21.42
CA GLN A 114 9.43 -6.39 21.01
C GLN A 114 10.29 -5.18 21.38
N GLN A 115 10.29 -4.18 20.49
CA GLN A 115 10.39 -2.76 20.87
C GLN A 115 9.31 -1.96 20.11
N VAL A 116 8.41 -1.39 20.91
CA VAL A 116 7.38 -0.36 20.63
C VAL A 116 8.11 1.01 20.65
N SER A 117 7.76 2.12 20.01
CA SER A 117 6.48 2.77 19.65
C SER A 117 6.74 3.91 18.65
N GLY A 118 5.69 4.39 17.97
CA GLY A 118 5.73 5.71 17.32
C GLY A 118 4.58 6.02 16.36
N THR A 119 3.36 6.07 16.88
CA THR A 119 2.11 6.40 16.18
C THR A 119 2.03 7.89 15.80
N SER A 120 1.59 8.21 14.57
CA SER A 120 0.53 9.22 14.30
C SER A 120 0.31 9.40 12.79
N CYS A 121 -0.91 9.14 12.33
CA CYS A 121 -1.41 9.45 10.99
C CYS A 121 -2.25 10.73 11.06
N GLN A 122 -2.19 11.58 10.02
CA GLN A 122 -3.39 12.20 9.47
C GLN A 122 -3.25 12.50 7.96
N VAL A 123 -4.14 11.85 7.20
CA VAL A 123 -5.04 12.40 6.17
C VAL A 123 -4.44 12.88 4.83
N PHE A 124 -4.82 12.15 3.77
CA PHE A 124 -4.76 12.55 2.35
C PHE A 124 -5.88 13.56 2.01
N PRO A 125 -5.71 14.31 0.91
CA PRO A 125 -6.59 13.99 -0.22
C PRO A 125 -5.82 13.77 -1.53
N ALA A 126 -6.36 12.84 -2.31
CA ALA A 126 -5.99 12.54 -3.67
C ALA A 126 -6.25 13.74 -4.60
N GLN A 127 -5.29 14.05 -5.48
CA GLN A 127 -5.58 14.46 -6.86
C GLN A 127 -4.52 13.89 -7.80
N HIS A 128 -5.00 13.16 -8.80
CA HIS A 128 -4.24 12.55 -9.88
C HIS A 128 -3.76 13.61 -10.88
N HIS A 129 -2.51 13.50 -11.33
CA HIS A 129 -2.14 13.91 -12.70
C HIS A 129 -1.27 12.84 -13.36
N PRO A 130 -1.82 12.08 -14.33
CA PRO A 130 -1.08 11.29 -15.29
C PRO A 130 -0.52 12.17 -16.40
N LEU A 131 0.64 11.75 -16.94
CA LEU A 131 1.19 12.21 -18.21
C LEU A 131 0.13 12.07 -19.32
N SER A 132 -0.34 13.20 -19.86
CA SER A 132 -1.16 13.24 -21.08
C SER A 132 -0.28 13.41 -22.31
N GLY A 133 -0.15 12.32 -23.08
CA GLY A 133 0.08 12.38 -24.52
C GLY A 133 -1.28 12.48 -25.20
N THR A 134 -1.67 13.70 -25.57
CA THR A 134 -2.97 13.94 -26.22
C THR A 134 -2.84 13.75 -27.71
N TRP A 135 -3.37 12.63 -28.20
CA TRP A 135 -3.92 12.52 -29.54
C TRP A 135 -5.13 13.45 -29.67
N ARG A 136 -5.20 14.24 -30.74
CA ARG A 136 -6.44 14.86 -31.19
C ARG A 136 -6.61 14.67 -32.70
N ALA A 137 -7.63 13.90 -33.05
CA ALA A 137 -8.46 14.10 -34.25
C ALA A 137 -9.36 15.34 -33.99
N LEU A 138 -10.02 16.05 -34.93
CA LEU A 138 -10.48 15.78 -36.30
C LEU A 138 -10.91 17.15 -36.94
N ALA A 139 -11.07 17.14 -38.28
CA ALA A 139 -11.96 17.98 -39.12
C ALA A 139 -11.53 19.45 -39.43
N ASP A 140 -11.72 20.03 -40.63
CA ASP A 140 -12.40 19.60 -41.86
C ASP A 140 -12.01 20.50 -43.08
N HIS A 141 -11.93 19.86 -44.26
CA HIS A 141 -12.10 20.33 -45.68
C HIS A 141 -11.18 21.40 -46.34
N PRO A 142 -10.98 21.41 -47.69
CA PRO A 142 -11.06 20.33 -48.69
C PRO A 142 -9.81 20.22 -49.62
N PRO A 143 -9.59 19.08 -50.31
CA PRO A 143 -8.52 18.90 -51.29
C PRO A 143 -9.01 19.15 -52.72
N LEU A 144 -8.31 20.00 -53.49
CA LEU A 144 -8.48 20.07 -54.94
C LEU A 144 -7.47 19.16 -55.64
N GLN A 145 -8.06 18.18 -56.34
CA GLN A 145 -7.48 17.20 -57.23
C GLN A 145 -6.39 17.76 -58.15
N ALA A 146 -5.25 17.07 -58.22
CA ALA A 146 -4.42 17.03 -59.42
C ALA A 146 -4.68 15.69 -60.11
N GLY A 147 -5.70 15.66 -60.96
CA GLY A 147 -5.94 14.59 -61.94
C GLY A 147 -5.20 14.88 -63.23
N SER A 148 -4.62 13.85 -63.81
CA SER A 148 -3.85 13.88 -65.06
C SER A 148 -4.75 13.91 -66.31
N LEU A 149 -4.30 14.64 -67.34
CA LEU A 149 -4.58 14.57 -68.80
C LEU A 149 -5.81 15.32 -69.35
N PRO A 150 -5.85 15.78 -70.63
CA PRO A 150 -4.89 15.64 -71.76
C PRO A 150 -4.49 16.99 -72.46
N PRO A 151 -3.60 16.98 -73.48
CA PRO A 151 -3.21 18.19 -74.23
C PRO A 151 -4.25 18.57 -75.27
N GLN A 152 -4.59 19.87 -75.36
CA GLN A 152 -5.36 20.44 -76.46
C GLN A 152 -4.66 21.69 -76.97
N ASP A 153 -4.15 21.58 -78.18
CA ASP A 153 -3.76 22.67 -79.06
C ASP A 153 -4.95 23.57 -79.37
N SER A 154 -4.74 24.88 -79.46
CA SER A 154 -5.45 25.84 -80.33
C SER A 154 -5.01 27.29 -79.99
N PRO A 155 -5.19 28.28 -80.89
CA PRO A 155 -4.05 28.99 -81.48
C PRO A 155 -3.90 30.41 -80.93
N ILE A 156 -2.69 30.95 -81.03
CA ILE A 156 -2.39 32.37 -80.85
C ILE A 156 -3.17 33.18 -81.90
N LYS A 157 -4.36 33.67 -81.53
CA LYS A 157 -5.05 34.76 -82.22
C LYS A 157 -4.59 36.09 -81.60
N LYS A 158 -3.80 36.84 -82.38
CA LYS A 158 -3.56 38.27 -82.17
C LYS A 158 -4.89 39.04 -82.25
N PRO A 159 -5.07 40.08 -81.43
CA PRO A 159 -5.87 41.25 -81.81
C PRO A 159 -5.00 42.52 -81.89
N PRO A 160 -5.51 43.61 -82.49
CA PRO A 160 -4.74 44.47 -83.38
C PRO A 160 -4.09 45.65 -82.68
N ARG A 161 -2.86 46.00 -83.09
CA ARG A 161 -2.34 47.36 -82.94
C ARG A 161 -3.06 48.25 -83.94
N HIS A 162 -4.16 48.84 -83.52
CA HIS A 162 -4.68 50.05 -84.15
C HIS A 162 -3.99 51.28 -83.56
N HIS A 163 -3.54 52.10 -84.50
CA HIS A 163 -2.98 53.42 -84.36
C HIS A 163 -3.93 54.34 -83.58
N ARG A 164 -3.39 55.06 -82.58
CA ARG A 164 -3.87 56.41 -82.27
C ARG A 164 -2.75 57.19 -81.58
N GLY A 165 -1.98 57.91 -82.39
CA GLY A 165 -1.22 59.05 -81.92
C GLY A 165 -2.23 60.11 -81.48
N THR A 166 -2.16 60.51 -80.22
CA THR A 166 -2.81 61.75 -79.77
C THR A 166 -1.88 62.89 -80.17
N GLN A 167 -2.36 63.69 -81.11
CA GLN A 167 -1.78 64.93 -81.57
C GLN A 167 -1.52 65.88 -80.38
N THR A 168 -0.30 66.39 -80.28
CA THR A 168 -0.06 67.77 -79.85
C THR A 168 0.38 68.55 -81.08
N LYS A 169 -0.60 69.12 -81.78
CA LYS A 169 -0.42 70.26 -82.68
C LYS A 169 -1.15 71.42 -82.04
N GLY A 170 -0.51 72.60 -82.00
CA GLY A 170 -1.20 73.84 -81.69
C GLY A 170 -0.36 74.86 -80.94
N GLU A 171 0.80 75.23 -81.48
CA GLU A 171 1.32 76.59 -81.30
C GLU A 171 1.19 77.27 -82.67
N GLU A 172 -0.05 77.58 -83.03
CA GLU A 172 -0.36 78.68 -83.94
C GLU A 172 -0.81 79.84 -83.05
N THR A 173 -0.17 80.97 -83.29
CA THR A 173 -0.48 82.29 -82.78
C THR A 173 -1.98 82.58 -82.95
N GLN A 174 -2.69 82.90 -81.87
CA GLN A 174 -3.97 83.61 -81.96
C GLN A 174 -3.82 85.03 -81.39
N PRO A 175 -4.51 86.02 -81.98
CA PRO A 175 -4.38 87.42 -81.60
C PRO A 175 -5.19 87.72 -80.32
N THR A 176 -4.69 88.72 -79.61
CA THR A 176 -5.21 89.36 -78.40
C THR A 176 -6.67 89.81 -78.47
N ILE A 177 -7.48 89.50 -77.45
CA ILE A 177 -8.52 90.39 -76.87
C ILE A 177 -8.54 90.19 -75.34
N LYS A 178 -8.47 91.30 -74.60
CA LYS A 178 -8.37 91.42 -73.13
C LYS A 178 -9.75 91.44 -72.45
N ASN A 179 -9.82 91.18 -71.14
CA ASN A 179 -10.05 92.21 -70.10
C ASN A 179 -10.40 91.65 -68.71
N ASP A 180 -10.38 92.58 -67.76
CA ASP A 180 -9.76 92.53 -66.43
C ASP A 180 -10.77 92.57 -65.26
N ALA A 181 -10.22 92.42 -64.05
CA ALA A 181 -10.84 92.28 -62.75
C ALA A 181 -11.45 93.56 -62.14
N SER A 182 -12.23 93.42 -61.04
CA SER A 182 -11.88 93.97 -59.70
C SER A 182 -13.05 94.01 -58.69
N GLN A 183 -12.66 94.04 -57.41
CA GLN A 183 -13.34 94.60 -56.21
C GLN A 183 -14.36 93.73 -55.44
N GLN A 184 -14.53 93.85 -54.12
CA GLN A 184 -13.73 94.30 -52.96
C GLN A 184 -14.62 94.06 -51.71
N THR A 185 -14.01 93.87 -50.54
CA THR A 185 -14.50 94.27 -49.19
C THR A 185 -15.96 94.04 -48.79
N ASN A 186 -16.21 92.97 -48.03
CA ASN A 186 -16.62 93.02 -46.60
C ASN A 186 -15.95 91.87 -45.85
N PHE A 187 -14.88 91.39 -46.46
CA PHE A 187 -14.48 90.03 -46.36
C PHE A 187 -13.29 89.93 -45.41
N GLY A 188 -13.13 90.71 -44.35
CA GLY A 188 -11.95 90.52 -43.47
C GLY A 188 -11.95 89.11 -42.87
N VAL A 189 -13.04 88.78 -42.20
CA VAL A 189 -13.32 87.43 -41.69
C VAL A 189 -13.65 86.46 -42.83
N ALA A 190 -14.33 86.90 -43.90
CA ALA A 190 -14.69 86.02 -45.02
C ALA A 190 -13.58 85.80 -46.08
N VAL A 191 -12.56 86.66 -46.19
CA VAL A 191 -11.32 86.51 -46.97
C VAL A 191 -10.41 85.61 -46.17
N LEU A 192 -10.25 85.87 -44.86
CA LEU A 192 -9.54 84.94 -43.98
C LEU A 192 -10.21 83.56 -44.04
N ASP A 193 -11.54 83.45 -43.94
CA ASP A 193 -12.23 82.16 -44.10
C ASP A 193 -12.06 81.57 -45.50
N LYS A 194 -12.17 82.36 -46.59
CA LYS A 194 -11.97 81.84 -47.95
C LYS A 194 -10.54 81.35 -48.18
N GLU A 195 -9.54 82.09 -47.71
CA GLU A 195 -8.12 81.72 -47.81
C GLU A 195 -7.79 80.53 -46.90
N ILE A 196 -8.38 80.47 -45.70
CA ILE A 196 -8.27 79.31 -44.80
C ILE A 196 -8.93 78.08 -45.42
N ILE A 197 -10.10 78.23 -46.05
CA ILE A 197 -10.79 77.15 -46.76
C ILE A 197 -9.95 76.69 -47.96
N GLN A 198 -9.44 77.61 -48.79
CA GLN A 198 -8.55 77.28 -49.92
C GLN A 198 -7.26 76.60 -49.46
N LEU A 199 -6.64 77.08 -48.38
CA LEU A 199 -5.47 76.43 -47.80
C LEU A 199 -5.83 75.02 -47.29
N SER A 200 -7.02 74.83 -46.72
CA SER A 200 -7.51 73.51 -46.31
C SER A 200 -7.73 72.58 -47.50
N GLU A 201 -8.18 73.11 -48.65
CA GLU A 201 -8.35 72.36 -49.90
C GLU A 201 -6.99 71.98 -50.50
N TYR A 202 -6.03 72.91 -50.55
CA TYR A 202 -4.67 72.60 -50.99
C TYR A 202 -3.99 71.60 -50.06
N LEU A 203 -4.20 71.70 -48.74
CA LEU A 203 -3.66 70.73 -47.78
C LEU A 203 -4.28 69.34 -47.99
N LYS A 204 -5.60 69.27 -48.21
CA LYS A 204 -6.30 68.02 -48.55
C LYS A 204 -5.79 67.43 -49.86
N GLU A 205 -5.58 68.25 -50.88
CA GLU A 205 -5.11 67.81 -52.19
C GLU A 205 -3.64 67.36 -52.14
N ALA A 206 -2.77 68.09 -51.43
CA ALA A 206 -1.38 67.70 -51.19
C ALA A 206 -1.32 66.36 -50.45
N LEU A 207 -2.15 66.16 -49.43
CA LEU A 207 -2.25 64.90 -48.70
C LEU A 207 -2.73 63.75 -49.60
N GLN A 208 -3.70 63.99 -50.50
CA GLN A 208 -4.14 62.99 -51.47
C GLN A 208 -3.05 62.62 -52.47
N ARG A 209 -2.30 63.60 -53.01
CA ARG A 209 -1.16 63.32 -53.91
C ARG A 209 -0.06 62.55 -53.21
N GLU A 210 0.22 62.87 -51.94
CA GLU A 210 1.17 62.13 -51.12
C GLU A 210 0.74 60.67 -50.92
N LEU A 211 -0.55 60.44 -50.64
CA LEU A 211 -1.10 59.08 -50.53
C LEU A 211 -0.97 58.29 -51.84
N VAL A 212 -1.26 58.91 -52.98
CA VAL A 212 -1.12 58.28 -54.31
C VAL A 212 0.35 58.00 -54.64
N LEU A 213 1.27 58.91 -54.33
CA LEU A 213 2.70 58.69 -54.52
C LEU A 213 3.22 57.56 -53.63
N LYS A 214 2.78 57.49 -52.37
CA LYS A 214 3.08 56.37 -51.47
C LYS A 214 2.57 55.05 -52.04
N GLN A 215 1.34 55.03 -52.57
CA GLN A 215 0.78 53.83 -53.20
C GLN A 215 1.57 53.41 -54.45
N LYS A 216 1.96 54.36 -55.33
CA LYS A 216 2.80 54.09 -56.50
C LYS A 216 4.18 53.56 -56.10
N MET A 217 4.77 54.10 -55.03
CA MET A 217 6.05 53.63 -54.50
C MET A 217 5.95 52.17 -54.03
N VAL A 218 4.88 51.82 -53.32
CA VAL A 218 4.63 50.43 -52.88
C VAL A 218 4.50 49.49 -54.09
N ILE A 219 3.74 49.89 -55.12
CA ILE A 219 3.58 49.09 -56.34
C ILE A 219 4.91 48.93 -57.08
N LEU A 220 5.70 50.00 -57.23
CA LEU A 220 7.00 49.92 -57.91
C LEU A 220 7.98 49.04 -57.13
N GLN A 221 7.96 49.10 -55.80
CA GLN A 221 8.78 48.25 -54.95
C GLN A 221 8.36 46.77 -55.10
N ASP A 222 7.07 46.48 -55.12
CA ASP A 222 6.54 45.13 -55.37
C ASP A 222 6.91 44.60 -56.77
N LEU A 223 6.78 45.44 -57.80
CA LEU A 223 7.19 45.09 -59.16
C LEU A 223 8.70 44.83 -59.26
N LEU A 224 9.53 45.65 -58.62
CA LEU A 224 10.98 45.45 -58.61
C LEU A 224 11.36 44.14 -57.92
N THR A 225 10.78 43.84 -56.76
CA THR A 225 11.04 42.55 -56.08
C THR A 225 10.58 41.37 -56.92
N THR A 226 9.45 41.50 -57.62
CA THR A 226 8.95 40.47 -58.53
C THR A 226 9.87 40.28 -59.74
N LEU A 227 10.38 41.37 -60.33
CA LEU A 227 11.32 41.32 -61.44
C LEU A 227 12.65 40.67 -61.04
N ILE A 228 13.22 41.06 -59.89
CA ILE A 228 14.47 40.46 -59.38
C ILE A 228 14.29 38.95 -59.16
N ARG A 229 13.18 38.56 -58.53
CA ARG A 229 12.86 37.14 -58.32
C ARG A 229 12.68 36.38 -59.63
N ALA A 230 12.02 36.99 -60.62
CA ALA A 230 11.87 36.40 -61.94
C ALA A 230 13.23 36.24 -62.65
N SER A 231 14.10 37.25 -62.62
CA SER A 231 15.44 37.15 -63.21
C SER A 231 16.31 36.10 -62.52
N ASP A 232 16.28 36.02 -61.19
CA ASP A 232 17.02 35.00 -60.43
C ASP A 232 16.55 33.59 -60.78
N SER A 233 15.23 33.41 -60.94
CA SER A 233 14.66 32.14 -61.37
C SER A 233 15.06 31.78 -62.80
N SER A 234 15.10 32.76 -63.71
CA SER A 234 15.46 32.57 -65.11
C SER A 234 16.91 32.14 -65.27
N TRP A 235 17.86 32.85 -64.65
CA TRP A 235 19.28 32.48 -64.73
C TRP A 235 19.58 31.15 -64.03
N LYS A 236 18.89 30.86 -62.93
CA LYS A 236 18.97 29.54 -62.27
C LYS A 236 18.43 28.42 -63.17
N GLY A 237 17.34 28.68 -63.88
CA GLY A 237 16.80 27.78 -64.91
C GLY A 237 17.82 27.52 -66.01
N GLN A 238 18.41 28.59 -66.57
CA GLN A 238 19.41 28.51 -67.64
C GLN A 238 20.64 27.71 -67.21
N LEU A 239 21.19 27.97 -66.02
CA LEU A 239 22.35 27.24 -65.50
C LEU A 239 22.03 25.73 -65.33
N ASN A 240 20.84 25.41 -64.84
CA ASN A 240 20.41 24.02 -64.70
C ASN A 240 20.27 23.34 -66.07
N GLU A 241 19.71 24.05 -67.05
CA GLU A 241 19.63 23.56 -68.42
C GLU A 241 21.03 23.30 -69.02
N ASP A 242 21.96 24.24 -68.86
CA ASP A 242 23.34 24.07 -69.34
C ASP A 242 24.07 22.93 -68.63
N LYS A 243 23.84 22.75 -67.32
CA LYS A 243 24.33 21.59 -66.56
C LYS A 243 23.75 20.29 -67.09
N LEU A 244 22.45 20.26 -67.41
CA LEU A 244 21.80 19.09 -67.97
C LEU A 244 22.28 18.80 -69.40
N LYS A 245 22.47 19.82 -70.24
CA LYS A 245 23.08 19.69 -71.57
C LYS A 245 24.51 19.15 -71.48
N GLY A 246 25.30 19.61 -70.50
CA GLY A 246 26.63 19.07 -70.23
C GLY A 246 26.57 17.58 -69.88
N LYS A 247 25.67 17.19 -68.96
CA LYS A 247 25.44 15.77 -68.62
C LYS A 247 24.96 14.95 -69.82
N LEU A 248 24.03 15.47 -70.60
CA LEU A 248 23.51 14.83 -71.82
C LEU A 248 24.66 14.56 -72.79
N ARG A 249 25.49 15.58 -73.09
CA ARG A 249 26.67 15.42 -73.95
C ARG A 249 27.64 14.37 -73.41
N THR A 250 27.87 14.33 -72.09
CA THR A 250 28.72 13.28 -71.51
C THR A 250 28.12 11.88 -71.68
N LEU A 251 26.81 11.72 -71.49
CA LEU A 251 26.12 10.45 -71.69
C LEU A 251 26.08 10.04 -73.17
N GLU A 252 25.87 10.99 -74.09
CA GLU A 252 25.94 10.78 -75.54
C GLU A 252 27.35 10.33 -75.97
N ASN A 253 28.39 10.97 -75.45
CA ASN A 253 29.78 10.57 -75.70
C ASN A 253 30.08 9.17 -75.12
N GLN A 254 29.57 8.87 -73.92
CA GLN A 254 29.68 7.53 -73.34
C GLN A 254 28.95 6.49 -74.19
N LEU A 255 27.73 6.76 -74.63
CA LEU A 255 26.97 5.88 -75.51
C LEU A 255 27.66 5.67 -76.85
N TYR A 256 28.18 6.74 -77.46
CA TYR A 256 28.91 6.69 -78.73
C TYR A 256 30.17 5.83 -78.60
N THR A 257 30.98 6.06 -77.56
CA THR A 257 32.19 5.27 -77.30
C THR A 257 31.86 3.81 -76.96
N CYS A 258 30.79 3.53 -76.21
CA CYS A 258 30.30 2.17 -75.97
C CYS A 258 29.76 1.50 -77.26
N THR A 259 29.13 2.26 -78.15
CA THR A 259 28.64 1.69 -79.42
C THR A 259 29.81 1.33 -80.35
N GLN A 260 30.88 2.14 -80.33
CA GLN A 260 32.06 1.91 -81.18
C GLN A 260 33.02 0.84 -80.64
N LYS A 261 33.15 0.70 -79.32
CA LYS A 261 34.11 -0.22 -78.69
C LYS A 261 33.60 -1.66 -78.55
N TYR A 262 32.29 -1.88 -78.63
CA TYR A 262 31.70 -3.19 -78.39
C TYR A 262 31.24 -3.81 -79.70
N SER A 263 31.86 -4.93 -80.07
CA SER A 263 31.31 -5.80 -81.11
C SER A 263 29.91 -6.28 -80.70
N PRO A 264 28.95 -6.45 -81.63
CA PRO A 264 27.60 -6.94 -81.32
C PRO A 264 27.58 -8.23 -80.48
N GLY A 265 28.58 -9.10 -80.66
CA GLY A 265 28.75 -10.31 -79.83
C GLY A 265 29.23 -10.01 -78.40
N GLY A 266 30.15 -9.05 -78.23
CA GLY A 266 30.64 -8.63 -76.92
C GLY A 266 29.58 -7.92 -76.09
N MET A 267 28.74 -7.07 -76.72
CA MET A 267 27.63 -6.41 -76.04
C MET A 267 26.58 -7.42 -75.54
N LYS A 268 26.21 -8.41 -76.38
CA LYS A 268 25.31 -9.49 -75.97
C LYS A 268 25.84 -10.28 -74.77
N LYS A 269 27.15 -10.54 -74.73
CA LYS A 269 27.80 -11.22 -73.61
C LYS A 269 27.68 -10.42 -72.31
N VAL A 270 27.97 -9.11 -72.35
CA VAL A 270 27.85 -8.24 -71.17
C VAL A 270 26.40 -8.12 -70.71
N LEU A 271 25.43 -8.01 -71.64
CA LEU A 271 24.01 -7.98 -71.29
C LEU A 271 23.55 -9.28 -70.61
N LEU A 272 24.01 -10.44 -71.09
CA LEU A 272 23.72 -11.72 -70.45
C LEU A 272 24.33 -11.81 -69.05
N GLU A 273 25.61 -11.40 -68.90
CA GLU A 273 26.29 -11.35 -67.60
C GLU A 273 25.58 -10.40 -66.62
N MET A 274 25.09 -9.25 -67.09
CA MET A 274 24.33 -8.30 -66.26
C MET A 274 22.96 -8.86 -65.85
N GLU A 275 22.26 -9.55 -66.74
CA GLU A 275 20.98 -10.19 -66.42
C GLU A 275 21.19 -11.34 -65.42
N ASP A 276 22.25 -12.13 -65.57
CA ASP A 276 22.62 -13.18 -64.60
C ASP A 276 22.96 -12.58 -63.23
N GLN A 277 23.69 -11.47 -63.17
CA GLN A 277 23.98 -10.77 -61.93
C GLN A 277 22.70 -10.24 -61.28
N LYS A 278 21.82 -9.57 -62.05
CA LYS A 278 20.52 -9.09 -61.57
C LYS A 278 19.69 -10.23 -60.98
N ASN A 279 19.56 -11.35 -61.71
CA ASN A 279 18.84 -12.53 -61.25
C ASN A 279 19.47 -13.13 -59.98
N SER A 280 20.81 -13.16 -59.89
CA SER A 280 21.52 -13.60 -58.69
C SER A 280 21.24 -12.69 -57.48
N TYR A 281 21.25 -11.37 -57.66
CA TYR A 281 20.92 -10.43 -56.59
C TYR A 281 19.46 -10.52 -56.16
N GLU A 282 18.54 -10.64 -57.12
CA GLU A 282 17.12 -10.83 -56.83
C GLU A 282 16.89 -12.12 -56.06
N GLN A 283 17.52 -13.22 -56.47
CA GLN A 283 17.42 -14.51 -55.79
C GLN A 283 17.97 -14.44 -54.35
N LYS A 284 19.16 -13.84 -54.16
CA LYS A 284 19.73 -13.64 -52.81
C LYS A 284 18.86 -12.76 -51.93
N ALA A 285 18.22 -11.74 -52.51
CA ALA A 285 17.28 -10.89 -51.78
C ALA A 285 16.03 -11.68 -51.36
N LYS A 286 15.47 -12.52 -52.24
CA LYS A 286 14.34 -13.40 -51.91
C LYS A 286 14.69 -14.40 -50.81
N GLU A 287 15.84 -15.07 -50.91
CA GLU A 287 16.32 -16.02 -49.90
C GLU A 287 16.56 -15.32 -48.55
N SER A 288 17.16 -14.12 -48.57
CA SER A 288 17.34 -13.32 -47.34
C SER A 288 16.01 -12.93 -46.71
N LEU A 289 15.01 -12.53 -47.51
CA LEU A 289 13.69 -12.17 -47.01
C LEU A 289 12.96 -13.40 -46.45
N GLN A 290 13.05 -14.54 -47.13
CA GLN A 290 12.49 -15.80 -46.65
C GLN A 290 13.10 -16.19 -45.29
N LYS A 291 14.43 -16.11 -45.15
CA LYS A 291 15.11 -16.38 -43.89
C LYS A 291 14.63 -15.46 -42.76
N VAL A 292 14.49 -14.15 -43.03
CA VAL A 292 13.98 -13.20 -42.02
C VAL A 292 12.54 -13.48 -41.64
N LEU A 293 11.70 -13.93 -42.59
CA LEU A 293 10.32 -14.33 -42.29
C LEU A 293 10.28 -15.58 -41.41
N GLU A 294 11.09 -16.60 -41.70
CA GLU A 294 11.21 -17.80 -40.88
C GLU A 294 11.69 -17.47 -39.45
N GLU A 295 12.72 -16.62 -39.33
CA GLU A 295 13.22 -16.12 -38.04
C GLU A 295 12.12 -15.37 -37.28
N LYS A 296 11.36 -14.48 -37.94
CA LYS A 296 10.23 -13.77 -37.35
C LYS A 296 9.17 -14.74 -36.83
N MET A 297 8.77 -15.72 -37.64
CA MET A 297 7.76 -16.73 -37.23
C MET A 297 8.24 -17.53 -36.02
N SER A 298 9.52 -17.91 -35.98
CA SER A 298 10.10 -18.63 -34.84
C SER A 298 10.12 -17.76 -33.57
N ALA A 299 10.47 -16.48 -33.69
CA ALA A 299 10.48 -15.53 -32.58
C ALA A 299 9.07 -15.26 -32.05
N GLU A 300 8.06 -15.18 -32.93
CA GLU A 300 6.65 -15.05 -32.54
C GLU A 300 6.15 -16.30 -31.79
N GLN A 301 6.50 -17.49 -32.24
CA GLN A 301 6.18 -18.74 -31.53
C GLN A 301 6.83 -18.79 -30.14
N GLN A 302 8.10 -18.40 -30.03
CA GLN A 302 8.79 -18.29 -28.75
C GLN A 302 8.14 -17.24 -27.83
N LEU A 303 7.74 -16.09 -28.38
CA LEU A 303 7.02 -15.05 -27.63
C LEU A 303 5.69 -15.60 -27.09
N GLN A 304 4.91 -16.29 -27.92
CA GLN A 304 3.66 -16.89 -27.46
C GLN A 304 3.89 -17.97 -26.40
N SER A 305 4.93 -18.79 -26.54
CA SER A 305 5.29 -19.80 -25.53
C SER A 305 5.65 -19.16 -24.19
N THR A 306 6.49 -18.12 -24.22
CA THR A 306 6.89 -17.38 -23.02
C THR A 306 5.72 -16.65 -22.38
N GLN A 307 4.83 -16.03 -23.17
CA GLN A 307 3.58 -15.42 -22.68
C GLN A 307 2.68 -16.42 -21.95
N ARG A 308 2.50 -17.63 -22.49
CA ARG A 308 1.73 -18.70 -21.81
C ARG A 308 2.39 -19.11 -20.49
N SER A 309 3.72 -19.28 -20.49
CA SER A 309 4.45 -19.63 -19.27
C SER A 309 4.41 -18.53 -18.21
N LEU A 310 4.41 -17.26 -18.63
CA LEU A 310 4.27 -16.11 -17.76
C LEU A 310 2.88 -16.06 -17.12
N ALA A 311 1.82 -16.20 -17.93
CA ALA A 311 0.45 -16.24 -17.43
C ALA A 311 0.24 -17.36 -16.39
N LEU A 312 0.81 -18.55 -16.63
CA LEU A 312 0.79 -19.65 -15.67
C LEU A 312 1.56 -19.33 -14.38
N ALA A 313 2.69 -18.64 -14.49
CA ALA A 313 3.46 -18.20 -13.32
C ALA A 313 2.71 -17.13 -12.52
N GLU A 314 2.04 -16.19 -13.20
CA GLU A 314 1.20 -15.16 -12.58
C GLU A 314 0.02 -15.78 -11.82
N GLN A 315 -0.69 -16.72 -12.43
CA GLN A 315 -1.76 -17.47 -11.76
C GLN A 315 -1.25 -18.17 -10.49
N LYS A 316 -0.12 -18.87 -10.57
CA LYS A 316 0.47 -19.52 -9.38
C LYS A 316 0.84 -18.50 -8.30
N CYS A 317 1.36 -17.34 -8.68
CA CYS A 317 1.66 -16.28 -7.72
C CYS A 317 0.39 -15.77 -7.02
N GLU A 318 -0.73 -15.68 -7.73
CA GLU A 318 -2.02 -15.34 -7.14
C GLU A 318 -2.51 -16.42 -6.19
N GLU A 319 -2.42 -17.70 -6.57
CA GLU A 319 -2.77 -18.83 -5.71
C GLU A 319 -1.96 -18.82 -4.39
N TRP A 320 -0.63 -18.65 -4.48
CA TRP A 320 0.22 -18.55 -3.30
C TRP A 320 -0.11 -17.33 -2.43
N ARG A 321 -0.48 -16.20 -3.04
CA ARG A 321 -0.89 -14.99 -2.32
C ARG A 321 -2.18 -15.23 -1.56
N SER A 322 -3.18 -15.86 -2.16
CA SER A 322 -4.43 -16.22 -1.51
C SER A 322 -4.21 -17.19 -0.35
N GLN A 323 -3.34 -18.20 -0.52
CA GLN A 323 -2.99 -19.12 0.56
C GLN A 323 -2.28 -18.42 1.72
N TYR A 324 -1.38 -17.48 1.40
CA TYR A 324 -0.70 -16.68 2.43
C TYR A 324 -1.67 -15.81 3.23
N GLU A 325 -2.60 -15.12 2.56
CA GLU A 325 -3.61 -14.31 3.25
C GLU A 325 -4.55 -15.17 4.09
N ALA A 326 -5.02 -16.33 3.59
CA ALA A 326 -5.82 -17.26 4.38
C ALA A 326 -5.07 -17.74 5.64
N LEU A 327 -3.82 -18.16 5.49
CA LEU A 327 -2.99 -18.56 6.64
C LEU A 327 -2.80 -17.41 7.63
N LYS A 328 -2.63 -16.18 7.13
CA LYS A 328 -2.48 -14.97 7.97
C LYS A 328 -3.77 -14.66 8.73
N GLU A 329 -4.94 -14.88 8.14
CA GLU A 329 -6.23 -14.80 8.84
C GLU A 329 -6.33 -15.89 9.91
N ASP A 330 -5.95 -17.14 9.60
CA ASP A 330 -5.90 -18.24 10.58
C ASP A 330 -4.98 -17.91 11.76
N TRP A 331 -3.81 -17.32 11.51
CA TRP A 331 -2.91 -16.87 12.59
C TRP A 331 -3.54 -15.77 13.45
N GLN A 332 -4.29 -14.84 12.85
CA GLN A 332 -4.98 -13.79 13.59
C GLN A 332 -6.12 -14.37 14.44
N THR A 333 -6.90 -15.30 13.90
CA THR A 333 -7.99 -15.96 14.63
C THR A 333 -7.43 -16.79 15.79
N LEU A 334 -6.38 -17.58 15.58
CA LEU A 334 -5.70 -18.30 16.65
C LEU A 334 -5.13 -17.36 17.71
N GLY A 335 -4.55 -16.23 17.30
CA GLY A 335 -4.08 -15.19 18.21
C GLY A 335 -5.21 -14.51 19.01
N SER A 336 -6.43 -14.41 18.46
CA SER A 336 -7.61 -13.95 19.21
C SER A 336 -8.10 -15.01 20.20
N GLN A 337 -8.14 -16.28 19.81
CA GLN A 337 -8.51 -17.40 20.68
C GLN A 337 -7.55 -17.55 21.85
N HIS A 338 -6.24 -17.39 21.61
CA HIS A 338 -5.25 -17.44 22.67
C HIS A 338 -5.46 -16.32 23.70
N ARG A 339 -5.68 -15.07 23.24
CA ARG A 339 -5.98 -13.93 24.12
C ARG A 339 -7.26 -14.16 24.94
N GLU A 340 -8.27 -14.78 24.34
CA GLU A 340 -9.52 -15.13 25.03
C GLU A 340 -9.28 -16.19 26.11
N LEU A 341 -8.55 -17.26 25.79
CA LEU A 341 -8.17 -18.28 26.78
C LEU A 341 -7.30 -17.70 27.90
N GLU A 342 -6.38 -16.79 27.59
CA GLU A 342 -5.61 -16.06 28.60
C GLU A 342 -6.53 -15.26 29.52
N SER A 343 -7.49 -14.51 28.97
CA SER A 343 -8.50 -13.78 29.76
C SER A 343 -9.28 -14.71 30.69
N GLN A 344 -9.74 -15.86 30.17
CA GLN A 344 -10.45 -16.88 30.96
C GLN A 344 -9.58 -17.44 32.09
N LEU A 345 -8.30 -17.71 31.82
CA LEU A 345 -7.36 -18.15 32.85
C LEU A 345 -7.20 -17.11 33.96
N HIS A 346 -7.09 -15.82 33.63
CA HIS A 346 -7.00 -14.76 34.64
C HIS A 346 -8.27 -14.67 35.49
N VAL A 347 -9.46 -14.83 34.88
CA VAL A 347 -10.73 -14.87 35.60
C VAL A 347 -10.79 -16.07 36.55
N LEU A 348 -10.39 -17.26 36.09
CA LEU A 348 -10.34 -18.46 36.92
C LEU A 348 -9.33 -18.31 38.06
N GLN A 349 -8.18 -17.70 37.80
CA GLN A 349 -7.18 -17.42 38.83
C GLN A 349 -7.72 -16.47 39.92
N SER A 350 -8.47 -15.43 39.53
CA SER A 350 -9.12 -14.52 40.48
C SER A 350 -10.21 -15.23 41.30
N LYS A 351 -11.00 -16.10 40.66
CA LYS A 351 -12.01 -16.93 41.36
C LYS A 351 -11.38 -17.88 42.37
N LEU A 352 -10.29 -18.53 41.99
CA LEU A 352 -9.53 -19.43 42.86
C LEU A 352 -8.97 -18.67 44.06
N GLN A 353 -8.32 -17.53 43.85
CA GLN A 353 -7.82 -16.68 44.93
C GLN A 353 -8.96 -16.21 45.87
N GLY A 354 -10.13 -15.90 45.30
CA GLY A 354 -11.33 -15.61 46.07
C GLY A 354 -11.83 -16.81 46.90
N ALA A 355 -11.74 -18.04 46.38
CA ALA A 355 -12.05 -19.25 47.13
C ALA A 355 -11.04 -19.50 48.26
N ASP A 356 -9.74 -19.43 47.97
CA ASP A 356 -8.67 -19.59 48.95
C ASP A 356 -8.82 -18.60 50.12
N SER A 357 -9.18 -17.34 49.83
CA SER A 357 -9.41 -16.33 50.87
C SER A 357 -10.60 -16.66 51.77
N ARG A 358 -11.68 -17.23 51.21
CA ARG A 358 -12.86 -17.67 51.97
C ARG A 358 -12.57 -18.91 52.79
N ASP A 359 -11.82 -19.86 52.24
CA ASP A 359 -11.42 -21.07 52.94
C ASP A 359 -10.49 -20.72 54.12
N LEU A 360 -9.58 -19.77 53.94
CA LEU A 360 -8.75 -19.25 55.04
C LEU A 360 -9.60 -18.62 56.14
N GLN A 361 -10.61 -17.81 55.80
CA GLN A 361 -11.55 -17.22 56.77
C GLN A 361 -12.36 -18.30 57.50
N MET A 362 -12.85 -19.30 56.78
CA MET A 362 -13.61 -20.41 57.36
C MET A 362 -12.74 -21.23 58.33
N ASN A 363 -11.49 -21.54 57.95
CA ASN A 363 -10.55 -22.26 58.80
C ASN A 363 -10.20 -21.46 60.06
N GLN A 364 -10.05 -20.13 59.96
CA GLN A 364 -9.86 -19.27 61.14
C GLN A 364 -11.08 -19.31 62.07
N ALA A 365 -12.30 -19.26 61.52
CA ALA A 365 -13.53 -19.35 62.31
C ALA A 365 -13.66 -20.73 63.00
N LEU A 366 -13.31 -21.82 62.30
CA LEU A 366 -13.27 -23.16 62.87
C LEU A 366 -12.25 -23.26 64.03
N GLN A 367 -11.04 -22.71 63.86
CA GLN A 367 -10.05 -22.69 64.93
C GLN A 367 -10.54 -21.93 66.17
N LEU A 368 -11.22 -20.79 65.98
CA LEU A 368 -11.80 -20.04 67.10
C LEU A 368 -12.88 -20.86 67.81
N LEU A 369 -13.77 -21.50 67.06
CA LEU A 369 -14.85 -22.33 67.63
C LEU A 369 -14.29 -23.57 68.34
N GLU A 370 -13.24 -24.19 67.81
CA GLU A 370 -12.52 -25.29 68.45
C GLU A 370 -11.88 -24.85 69.78
N ASN A 371 -11.26 -23.67 69.82
CA ASN A 371 -10.68 -23.12 71.04
C ASN A 371 -11.76 -22.83 72.09
N GLU A 372 -12.87 -22.21 71.69
CA GLU A 372 -14.03 -21.98 72.58
C GLU A 372 -14.60 -23.30 73.10
N HIS A 373 -14.72 -24.31 72.23
CA HIS A 373 -15.18 -25.63 72.63
C HIS A 373 -14.25 -26.27 73.67
N GLN A 374 -12.93 -26.22 73.45
CA GLN A 374 -11.93 -26.70 74.41
C GLN A 374 -12.01 -25.95 75.75
N GLU A 375 -12.20 -24.64 75.72
CA GLU A 375 -12.32 -23.81 76.92
C GLU A 375 -13.59 -24.14 77.72
N LEU A 376 -14.72 -24.31 77.03
CA LEU A 376 -15.97 -24.77 77.64
C LEU A 376 -15.83 -26.18 78.21
N GLN A 377 -15.16 -27.09 77.49
CA GLN A 377 -14.88 -28.45 77.96
C GLN A 377 -14.07 -28.41 79.28
N ALA A 378 -13.00 -27.61 79.32
CA ALA A 378 -12.19 -27.42 80.53
C ALA A 378 -12.98 -26.74 81.66
N GLN A 379 -13.97 -25.91 81.35
CA GLN A 379 -14.87 -25.33 82.35
C GLN A 379 -15.86 -26.36 82.89
N ILE A 380 -16.39 -27.25 82.05
CA ILE A 380 -17.25 -28.37 82.47
C ILE A 380 -16.47 -29.32 83.38
N GLU A 381 -15.25 -29.70 83.01
CA GLU A 381 -14.40 -30.58 83.83
C GLU A 381 -14.10 -29.97 85.20
N ARG A 382 -13.80 -28.67 85.26
CA ARG A 382 -13.64 -27.94 86.54
C ARG A 382 -14.90 -27.98 87.39
N LEU A 383 -16.06 -27.65 86.81
CA LEU A 383 -17.34 -27.66 87.52
C LEU A 383 -17.76 -29.07 87.96
N GLN A 384 -17.43 -30.11 87.18
CA GLN A 384 -17.63 -31.50 87.58
C GLN A 384 -16.73 -31.86 88.77
N GLY A 385 -15.45 -31.50 88.73
CA GLY A 385 -14.54 -31.65 89.86
C GLY A 385 -15.07 -30.96 91.13
N ASP A 386 -15.49 -29.70 91.02
CA ASP A 386 -16.07 -28.95 92.15
C ASP A 386 -17.35 -29.61 92.68
N ARG A 387 -18.22 -30.12 91.79
CA ARG A 387 -19.43 -30.86 92.16
C ARG A 387 -19.08 -32.15 92.90
N ASP A 388 -18.10 -32.91 92.42
CA ASP A 388 -17.68 -34.17 93.04
C ASP A 388 -17.07 -33.91 94.42
N LEU A 389 -16.23 -32.87 94.56
CA LEU A 389 -15.73 -32.41 95.87
C LEU A 389 -16.87 -32.04 96.81
N CYS A 390 -17.80 -31.18 96.37
CA CYS A 390 -18.97 -30.79 97.16
C CYS A 390 -19.85 -32.01 97.51
N GLY A 391 -19.97 -32.97 96.61
CA GLY A 391 -20.62 -34.26 96.83
C GLY A 391 -19.93 -35.07 97.94
N THR A 392 -18.60 -35.16 97.93
CA THR A 392 -17.86 -35.84 99.01
C THR A 392 -17.97 -35.11 100.35
N ASP A 393 -17.93 -33.78 100.36
CA ASP A 393 -18.09 -32.97 101.57
C ASP A 393 -19.48 -33.11 102.17
N THR A 394 -20.53 -33.06 101.34
CA THR A 394 -21.92 -33.28 101.79
C THR A 394 -22.12 -34.69 102.31
N GLN A 395 -21.56 -35.71 101.66
CA GLN A 395 -21.58 -37.09 102.15
C GLN A 395 -20.88 -37.20 103.51
N HIS A 396 -19.70 -36.60 103.66
CA HIS A 396 -18.93 -36.60 104.91
C HIS A 396 -19.67 -35.89 106.05
N LEU A 397 -20.28 -34.73 105.78
CA LEU A 397 -21.14 -34.03 106.73
C LEU A 397 -22.38 -34.85 107.11
N GLN A 398 -22.99 -35.53 106.14
CA GLN A 398 -24.13 -36.41 106.41
C GLN A 398 -23.73 -37.60 107.30
N ASP A 399 -22.56 -38.18 107.08
CA ASP A 399 -22.03 -39.24 107.93
C ASP A 399 -21.65 -38.72 109.33
N GLN A 400 -21.08 -37.52 109.44
CA GLN A 400 -20.86 -36.86 110.73
C GLN A 400 -22.17 -36.62 111.47
N LEU A 401 -23.21 -36.13 110.78
CA LEU A 401 -24.52 -35.93 111.36
C LEU A 401 -25.10 -37.25 111.87
N LYS A 402 -25.08 -38.32 111.06
CA LYS A 402 -25.53 -39.65 111.50
C LYS A 402 -24.79 -40.13 112.75
N ARG A 403 -23.46 -40.01 112.80
CA ARG A 403 -22.68 -40.35 114.01
C ARG A 403 -23.12 -39.52 115.21
N SER A 404 -23.31 -38.22 115.04
CA SER A 404 -23.80 -37.34 116.11
C SER A 404 -25.23 -37.69 116.55
N GLU A 405 -26.09 -38.13 115.62
CA GLU A 405 -27.44 -38.60 115.91
C GLU A 405 -27.42 -39.94 116.65
N GLU A 406 -26.55 -40.87 116.26
CA GLU A 406 -26.29 -42.14 116.94
C GLU A 406 -25.76 -41.91 118.36
N GLU A 407 -24.78 -41.02 118.53
CA GLU A 407 -24.27 -40.58 119.84
C GLU A 407 -25.37 -39.93 120.68
N ARG A 408 -26.18 -39.05 120.09
CA ARG A 408 -27.33 -38.43 120.76
C ARG A 408 -28.34 -39.50 121.19
N LEU A 409 -28.64 -40.49 120.35
CA LEU A 409 -29.55 -41.59 120.69
C LEU A 409 -28.97 -42.46 121.81
N ALA A 410 -27.66 -42.73 121.79
CA ALA A 410 -26.97 -43.45 122.86
C ALA A 410 -27.03 -42.67 124.18
N LEU A 411 -26.71 -41.37 124.16
CA LEU A 411 -26.84 -40.47 125.31
C LEU A 411 -28.29 -40.38 125.80
N VAL A 412 -29.29 -40.34 124.90
CA VAL A 412 -30.70 -40.39 125.29
C VAL A 412 -31.05 -41.72 125.97
N SER A 413 -30.50 -42.84 125.49
CA SER A 413 -30.65 -44.13 126.15
C SER A 413 -29.97 -44.15 127.53
N GLU A 414 -28.78 -43.58 127.66
CA GLU A 414 -28.10 -43.43 128.96
C GLU A 414 -28.88 -42.52 129.90
N VAL A 415 -29.41 -41.39 129.41
CA VAL A 415 -30.29 -40.51 130.18
C VAL A 415 -31.54 -41.27 130.57
N GLN A 416 -32.16 -42.07 129.71
CA GLN A 416 -33.30 -42.92 130.06
C GLN A 416 -32.93 -43.98 131.11
N GLN A 417 -31.76 -44.60 131.04
CA GLN A 417 -31.25 -45.51 132.06
C GLN A 417 -31.03 -44.79 133.40
N LEU A 418 -30.37 -43.63 133.38
CA LEU A 418 -30.17 -42.78 134.55
C LEU A 418 -31.51 -42.27 135.11
N GLN A 419 -32.49 -41.97 134.27
CA GLN A 419 -33.82 -41.55 134.67
C GLN A 419 -34.62 -42.71 135.27
N GLY A 420 -34.40 -43.95 134.79
CA GLY A 420 -34.86 -45.17 135.43
C GLY A 420 -34.20 -45.43 136.78
N LEU A 421 -32.89 -45.17 136.91
CA LEU A 421 -32.16 -45.23 138.17
C LEU A 421 -32.63 -44.13 139.14
N LEU A 422 -32.86 -42.92 138.65
CA LEU A 422 -33.37 -41.79 139.41
C LEU A 422 -34.83 -42.00 139.82
N GLN A 423 -35.64 -42.67 138.99
CA GLN A 423 -36.97 -43.14 139.37
C GLN A 423 -36.91 -44.26 140.41
N SER A 424 -35.93 -45.16 140.32
CA SER A 424 -35.72 -46.17 141.36
C SER A 424 -35.22 -45.56 142.68
N GLN A 425 -34.44 -44.48 142.61
CA GLN A 425 -33.96 -43.69 143.74
C GLN A 425 -35.04 -42.73 144.29
N SER A 426 -35.94 -42.23 143.44
CA SER A 426 -37.12 -41.48 143.85
C SER A 426 -38.14 -42.40 144.51
N VAL A 427 -38.28 -43.66 144.07
CA VAL A 427 -39.06 -44.69 144.78
C VAL A 427 -38.41 -45.03 146.13
N GLN A 428 -37.10 -44.85 146.28
CA GLN A 428 -36.37 -45.03 147.55
C GLN A 428 -36.45 -43.83 148.51
N LEU A 429 -36.74 -42.63 148.00
CA LEU A 429 -36.94 -41.39 148.78
C LEU A 429 -38.42 -40.97 148.88
N GLN A 430 -39.34 -41.77 148.34
CA GLN A 430 -40.79 -41.55 148.37
C GLN A 430 -41.50 -42.60 149.24
N GLU A 431 -40.86 -42.99 150.34
CA GLU A 431 -41.49 -43.62 151.51
C GLU A 431 -41.45 -42.68 152.74
N GLN A 432 -41.28 -41.38 152.50
CA GLN A 432 -41.58 -40.31 153.45
C GLN A 432 -42.36 -39.20 152.70
N GLU A 433 -43.59 -38.98 153.15
CA GLU A 433 -44.54 -37.92 152.78
C GLU A 433 -45.39 -38.05 151.49
N LYS A 434 -46.64 -38.43 151.73
CA LYS A 434 -47.84 -38.13 150.94
C LYS A 434 -48.54 -36.89 151.54
N LEU A 435 -48.93 -35.91 150.72
CA LEU A 435 -50.32 -35.42 150.52
C LEU A 435 -50.39 -33.98 149.96
N LEU A 436 -51.07 -33.86 148.80
CA LEU A 436 -51.96 -32.77 148.34
C LEU A 436 -51.31 -31.37 148.09
N THR A 437 -51.49 -30.68 146.96
CA THR A 437 -52.71 -30.40 146.18
C THR A 437 -52.38 -29.71 144.84
N LYS A 438 -53.11 -30.06 143.76
CA LYS A 438 -53.89 -29.19 142.82
C LYS A 438 -53.30 -27.81 142.43
N LYS A 439 -53.35 -27.29 141.19
CA LYS A 439 -54.06 -27.60 139.92
C LYS A 439 -53.67 -26.51 138.89
N ASP A 440 -54.01 -26.75 137.61
CA ASP A 440 -54.22 -25.82 136.47
C ASP A 440 -53.00 -25.51 135.59
N GLN A 441 -53.05 -25.46 134.25
CA GLN A 441 -54.07 -25.72 133.21
C GLN A 441 -53.41 -25.68 131.80
N ALA A 442 -53.95 -26.46 130.85
CA ALA A 442 -54.01 -26.34 129.36
C ALA A 442 -52.89 -25.59 128.58
N TRP A 443 -52.10 -26.22 127.68
CA TRP A 443 -52.34 -26.54 126.23
C TRP A 443 -52.73 -25.31 125.37
N PRO A 444 -52.25 -25.13 124.11
CA PRO A 444 -52.17 -26.13 123.00
C PRO A 444 -50.84 -26.07 122.16
N VAL A 445 -50.35 -27.11 121.47
CA VAL A 445 -50.81 -27.78 120.22
C VAL A 445 -50.73 -26.90 118.94
N TRP A 446 -50.24 -27.55 117.86
CA TRP A 446 -50.22 -27.24 116.41
C TRP A 446 -48.92 -26.67 115.81
N SER A 447 -48.33 -27.13 114.69
CA SER A 447 -48.67 -28.15 113.67
C SER A 447 -47.43 -28.53 112.84
N PRO A 448 -47.42 -29.69 112.13
CA PRO A 448 -46.43 -30.00 111.09
C PRO A 448 -47.01 -30.07 109.65
N LYS A 449 -46.12 -29.87 108.64
CA LYS A 449 -46.20 -30.18 107.17
C LYS A 449 -46.83 -29.11 106.22
N PRO A 450 -46.78 -29.25 104.87
CA PRO A 450 -45.64 -29.36 103.92
C PRO A 450 -45.88 -28.58 102.57
N SER A 451 -45.02 -28.81 101.55
CA SER A 451 -45.31 -28.89 100.07
C SER A 451 -44.94 -27.75 99.08
N HIS A 452 -44.30 -28.20 97.99
CA HIS A 452 -44.27 -27.80 96.55
C HIS A 452 -44.83 -26.45 96.06
N ASN A 453 -44.11 -25.83 95.10
CA ASN A 453 -44.58 -25.65 93.72
C ASN A 453 -43.51 -25.10 92.75
N GLU A 454 -43.58 -25.60 91.52
CA GLU A 454 -42.91 -25.15 90.29
C GLU A 454 -43.54 -23.85 89.72
N VAL A 455 -42.88 -23.34 88.67
CA VAL A 455 -43.39 -22.56 87.51
C VAL A 455 -43.01 -21.06 87.46
N GLU A 456 -42.06 -20.79 86.54
CA GLU A 456 -41.79 -19.61 85.67
C GLU A 456 -43.06 -18.85 85.15
N PRO A 457 -42.99 -17.89 84.19
CA PRO A 457 -42.05 -16.80 83.89
C PRO A 457 -42.80 -15.45 83.68
N GLU A 458 -42.08 -14.35 83.40
CA GLU A 458 -42.33 -13.52 82.20
C GLU A 458 -41.33 -12.37 82.14
N GLY A 459 -40.49 -12.41 81.12
CA GLY A 459 -39.51 -11.37 80.82
C GLY A 459 -39.26 -11.28 79.32
N THR A 460 -39.96 -10.33 78.69
CA THR A 460 -39.49 -9.52 77.53
C THR A 460 -39.31 -10.21 76.17
N GLY A 461 -40.43 -10.32 75.43
CA GLY A 461 -40.42 -10.37 73.97
C GLY A 461 -40.71 -8.99 73.35
N LYS A 462 -39.68 -8.20 73.02
CA LYS A 462 -39.81 -7.01 72.14
C LYS A 462 -38.64 -6.75 71.16
N GLU A 463 -37.69 -7.67 71.02
CA GLU A 463 -36.50 -7.43 70.19
C GLU A 463 -36.52 -8.14 68.81
N LYS A 464 -37.39 -9.13 68.61
CA LYS A 464 -37.43 -9.94 67.38
C LYS A 464 -38.13 -9.28 66.19
N ASP A 465 -38.86 -8.19 66.41
CA ASP A 465 -39.70 -7.57 65.37
C ASP A 465 -38.95 -6.50 64.53
N TRP A 466 -37.83 -5.97 65.04
CA TRP A 466 -36.96 -5.04 64.32
C TRP A 466 -35.99 -5.76 63.38
N ASP A 467 -35.46 -6.91 63.81
CA ASP A 467 -34.49 -7.71 63.05
C ASP A 467 -35.12 -8.32 61.77
N ILE A 468 -36.38 -8.78 61.86
CA ILE A 468 -37.11 -9.32 60.69
C ILE A 468 -37.39 -8.23 59.64
N ARG A 469 -37.67 -6.99 60.06
CA ARG A 469 -37.93 -5.87 59.14
C ARG A 469 -36.67 -5.45 58.39
N ASP A 470 -35.52 -5.39 59.07
CA ASP A 470 -34.24 -5.07 58.43
C ASP A 470 -33.84 -6.16 57.43
N GLN A 471 -34.01 -7.44 57.82
CA GLN A 471 -33.74 -8.57 56.95
C GLN A 471 -34.62 -8.58 55.69
N LEU A 472 -35.90 -8.21 55.81
CA LEU A 472 -36.81 -8.10 54.68
C LEU A 472 -36.43 -6.95 53.74
N GLN A 473 -36.03 -5.79 54.27
CA GLN A 473 -35.55 -4.66 53.46
C GLN A 473 -34.27 -5.01 52.70
N LYS A 474 -33.32 -5.70 53.35
CA LYS A 474 -32.08 -6.18 52.71
C LYS A 474 -32.36 -7.14 51.56
N LYS A 475 -33.30 -8.08 51.74
CA LYS A 475 -33.73 -9.01 50.69
C LYS A 475 -34.44 -8.29 49.54
N THR A 476 -35.22 -7.26 49.83
CA THR A 476 -35.91 -6.45 48.81
C THR A 476 -34.92 -5.69 47.93
N LEU A 477 -33.88 -5.10 48.53
CA LEU A 477 -32.80 -4.43 47.78
C LEU A 477 -32.00 -5.42 46.92
N GLN A 478 -31.77 -6.63 47.42
CA GLN A 478 -31.08 -7.67 46.66
C GLN A 478 -31.90 -8.15 45.45
N LEU A 479 -33.22 -8.29 45.61
CA LEU A 479 -34.13 -8.63 44.51
C LEU A 479 -34.17 -7.51 43.46
N LEU A 480 -34.23 -6.25 43.87
CA LEU A 480 -34.19 -5.11 42.95
C LEU A 480 -32.87 -5.03 42.16
N ALA A 481 -31.74 -5.33 42.81
CA ALA A 481 -30.44 -5.39 42.15
C ALA A 481 -30.40 -6.53 41.11
N LYS A 482 -30.91 -7.71 41.46
CA LYS A 482 -31.01 -8.85 40.55
C LYS A 482 -31.97 -8.58 39.38
N GLU A 483 -33.06 -7.86 39.62
CA GLU A 483 -33.99 -7.44 38.56
C GLU A 483 -33.33 -6.47 37.56
N LYS A 484 -32.43 -5.58 38.03
CA LYS A 484 -31.63 -4.72 37.14
C LYS A 484 -30.63 -5.53 36.31
N GLU A 485 -29.93 -6.47 36.93
CA GLU A 485 -29.01 -7.39 36.23
C GLU A 485 -29.76 -8.22 35.18
N CYS A 486 -30.95 -8.73 35.50
CA CYS A 486 -31.80 -9.40 34.52
C CYS A 486 -32.20 -8.48 33.36
N ARG A 487 -32.57 -7.22 33.61
CA ARG A 487 -32.89 -6.26 32.54
C ARG A 487 -31.69 -5.99 31.63
N GLU A 488 -30.50 -5.85 32.20
CA GLU A 488 -29.26 -5.62 31.45
C GLU A 488 -28.93 -6.83 30.56
N LEU A 489 -28.99 -8.05 31.12
CA LEU A 489 -28.80 -9.29 30.35
C LEU A 489 -29.84 -9.46 29.23
N HIS A 490 -31.11 -9.08 29.46
CA HIS A 490 -32.11 -9.09 28.40
C HIS A 490 -31.75 -8.09 27.28
N SER A 491 -31.25 -6.90 27.61
CA SER A 491 -30.82 -5.93 26.60
C SER A 491 -29.58 -6.38 25.82
N GLU A 492 -28.64 -7.09 26.46
CA GLU A 492 -27.50 -7.70 25.77
C GLU A 492 -27.95 -8.82 24.81
N LEU A 493 -28.93 -9.63 25.23
CA LEU A 493 -29.50 -10.68 24.40
C LEU A 493 -30.22 -10.09 23.17
N ASP A 494 -30.98 -9.02 23.35
CA ASP A 494 -31.66 -8.31 22.26
C ASP A 494 -30.64 -7.72 21.27
N ASN A 495 -29.57 -7.08 21.76
CA ASN A 495 -28.49 -6.57 20.92
C ASN A 495 -27.80 -7.68 20.11
N LEU A 496 -27.52 -8.83 20.74
CA LEU A 496 -26.93 -9.98 20.05
C LEU A 496 -27.89 -10.56 19.00
N SER A 497 -29.19 -10.55 19.27
CA SER A 497 -30.22 -10.98 18.32
C SER A 497 -30.26 -10.07 17.07
N ASP A 498 -30.10 -8.75 17.25
CA ASP A 498 -30.03 -7.79 16.16
C ASP A 498 -28.75 -7.94 15.32
N GLU A 499 -27.62 -8.23 15.96
CA GLU A 499 -26.36 -8.55 15.26
C GLU A 499 -26.50 -9.83 14.43
N TYR A 500 -27.14 -10.86 14.98
CA TYR A 500 -27.45 -12.09 14.25
C TYR A 500 -28.33 -11.82 13.01
N LEU A 501 -29.41 -11.06 13.17
CA LEU A 501 -30.29 -10.68 12.04
C LEU A 501 -29.58 -9.80 11.01
N SER A 502 -28.65 -8.95 11.44
CA SER A 502 -27.80 -8.13 10.55
C SER A 502 -26.86 -9.02 9.74
N CYS A 503 -26.21 -10.01 10.37
CA CYS A 503 -25.37 -10.99 9.70
C CYS A 503 -26.17 -11.79 8.66
N LEU A 504 -27.37 -12.24 9.02
CA LEU A 504 -28.24 -13.01 8.13
C LEU A 504 -28.66 -12.20 6.90
N ARG A 505 -28.98 -10.91 7.06
CA ARG A 505 -29.26 -10.00 5.93
C ARG A 505 -28.06 -9.80 5.01
N LYS A 506 -26.85 -9.63 5.56
CA LYS A 506 -25.62 -9.52 4.75
C LYS A 506 -25.38 -10.80 3.94
N LEU A 507 -25.60 -11.96 4.54
CA LEU A 507 -25.41 -13.25 3.89
C LEU A 507 -26.43 -13.48 2.76
N GLN A 508 -27.68 -13.04 2.94
CA GLN A 508 -28.69 -13.02 1.87
C GLN A 508 -28.26 -12.09 0.72
N HIS A 509 -27.76 -10.90 1.04
CA HIS A 509 -27.30 -9.95 0.02
C HIS A 509 -26.12 -10.50 -0.80
N CYS A 510 -25.11 -11.10 -0.14
CA CYS A 510 -24.00 -11.74 -0.84
C CYS A 510 -24.48 -12.89 -1.74
N ARG A 511 -25.50 -13.64 -1.31
CA ARG A 511 -26.10 -14.72 -2.12
C ARG A 511 -26.82 -14.17 -3.36
N GLU A 512 -27.50 -13.04 -3.24
CA GLU A 512 -28.16 -12.36 -4.37
C GLU A 512 -27.14 -11.82 -5.37
N GLU A 513 -26.05 -11.19 -4.92
CA GLU A 513 -24.95 -10.74 -5.78
C GLU A 513 -24.26 -11.91 -6.51
N LEU A 514 -24.08 -13.04 -5.82
CA LEU A 514 -23.53 -14.25 -6.44
C LEU A 514 -24.50 -14.81 -7.50
N ASN A 515 -25.81 -14.78 -7.26
CA ASN A 515 -26.80 -15.20 -8.25
C ASN A 515 -26.86 -14.25 -9.45
N GLN A 516 -26.69 -12.95 -9.24
CA GLN A 516 -26.65 -11.96 -10.33
C GLN A 516 -25.37 -12.10 -11.18
N SER A 517 -24.22 -12.35 -10.55
CA SER A 517 -22.96 -12.59 -11.28
C SER A 517 -22.91 -13.91 -12.04
N GLN A 518 -23.73 -14.89 -11.66
CA GLN A 518 -23.91 -16.14 -12.41
C GLN A 518 -24.90 -16.05 -13.58
N GLN A 519 -25.65 -14.95 -13.73
CA GLN A 519 -26.48 -14.78 -14.92
C GLN A 519 -25.59 -14.48 -16.14
N PRO A 520 -25.67 -15.27 -17.22
CA PRO A 520 -24.97 -14.95 -18.46
C PRO A 520 -25.50 -13.63 -19.04
N PRO A 521 -24.65 -12.80 -19.67
CA PRO A 521 -25.08 -11.54 -20.26
C PRO A 521 -26.21 -11.80 -21.27
N PRO A 522 -27.17 -10.87 -21.44
CA PRO A 522 -28.23 -11.03 -22.42
C PRO A 522 -27.58 -11.30 -23.78
N ARG A 523 -27.91 -12.46 -24.37
CA ARG A 523 -27.38 -12.88 -25.69
C ARG A 523 -27.61 -11.76 -26.69
N SER A 524 -26.56 -11.00 -26.99
CA SER A 524 -26.60 -10.06 -28.10
C SER A 524 -26.82 -10.86 -29.39
N GLN A 525 -27.60 -10.32 -30.32
CA GLN A 525 -28.08 -10.96 -31.54
C GLN A 525 -26.96 -11.27 -32.58
N CYS A 526 -25.70 -11.41 -32.14
CA CYS A 526 -24.53 -11.66 -32.97
C CYS A 526 -24.43 -13.11 -33.48
N GLY A 527 -25.30 -14.02 -33.02
CA GLY A 527 -25.31 -15.43 -33.46
C GLY A 527 -25.95 -15.68 -34.83
N ARG A 528 -26.67 -14.71 -35.42
CA ARG A 528 -27.44 -14.92 -36.66
C ARG A 528 -26.63 -14.71 -37.95
N TRP A 529 -25.52 -13.96 -37.88
CA TRP A 529 -24.70 -13.60 -39.05
C TRP A 529 -23.58 -14.60 -39.33
N LEU A 530 -23.06 -15.27 -38.31
CA LEU A 530 -22.02 -16.30 -38.46
C LEU A 530 -22.40 -17.43 -39.43
N PRO A 531 -23.59 -18.07 -39.34
CA PRO A 531 -23.97 -19.09 -40.31
C PRO A 531 -24.16 -18.52 -41.73
N MET A 532 -24.61 -17.27 -41.87
CA MET A 532 -24.77 -16.61 -43.17
C MET A 532 -23.41 -16.35 -43.85
N MET A 533 -22.41 -15.92 -43.07
CA MET A 533 -21.04 -15.72 -43.55
C MET A 533 -20.39 -17.04 -43.94
N MET A 534 -20.62 -18.13 -43.19
CA MET A 534 -20.10 -19.45 -43.54
C MET A 534 -20.68 -19.97 -44.86
N VAL A 535 -21.97 -19.72 -45.13
CA VAL A 535 -22.61 -20.09 -46.40
C VAL A 535 -22.05 -19.27 -47.57
N LEU A 536 -21.80 -17.96 -47.37
CA LEU A 536 -21.17 -17.09 -48.38
C LEU A 536 -19.74 -17.54 -48.72
N VAL A 537 -18.95 -17.92 -47.71
CA VAL A 537 -17.58 -18.42 -47.93
C VAL A 537 -17.61 -19.77 -48.64
N ALA A 538 -18.50 -20.69 -48.24
CA ALA A 538 -18.64 -22.00 -48.88
C ALA A 538 -19.06 -21.89 -50.35
N THR A 539 -20.00 -20.99 -50.67
CA THR A 539 -20.43 -20.75 -52.06
C THR A 539 -19.34 -20.10 -52.90
N ALA A 540 -18.58 -19.15 -52.36
CA ALA A 540 -17.42 -18.57 -53.05
C ALA A 540 -16.34 -19.62 -53.35
N LEU A 541 -16.07 -20.53 -52.41
CA LEU A 541 -15.12 -21.63 -52.61
C LEU A 541 -15.62 -22.64 -53.65
N ALA A 542 -16.91 -22.97 -53.65
CA ALA A 542 -17.50 -23.85 -54.66
C ALA A 542 -17.41 -23.25 -56.07
N VAL A 543 -17.68 -21.96 -56.23
CA VAL A 543 -17.52 -21.24 -57.50
C VAL A 543 -16.06 -21.20 -57.94
N PHE A 544 -15.13 -20.94 -57.01
CA PHE A 544 -13.70 -20.95 -57.31
C PHE A 544 -13.20 -22.32 -57.79
N LEU A 545 -13.65 -23.40 -57.15
CA LEU A 545 -13.29 -24.76 -57.55
C LEU A 545 -13.91 -25.14 -58.90
N ALA A 546 -15.18 -24.83 -59.13
CA ALA A 546 -15.84 -25.10 -60.43
C ALA A 546 -15.17 -24.33 -61.58
N ASN A 547 -14.72 -23.09 -61.34
CA ASN A 547 -14.02 -22.30 -62.35
C ASN A 547 -12.59 -22.79 -62.60
N LYS A 548 -11.95 -23.40 -61.60
CA LYS A 548 -10.63 -24.05 -61.72
C LYS A 548 -10.69 -25.32 -62.57
N ASP A 549 -11.77 -26.09 -62.46
CA ASP A 549 -11.99 -27.30 -63.25
C ASP A 549 -12.36 -26.96 -64.71
N SER A 550 -12.99 -25.79 -64.94
CA SER A 550 -13.28 -25.25 -66.28
C SER A 550 -12.02 -24.77 -67.03
N LEU A 551 -10.90 -24.59 -66.33
CA LEU A 551 -9.62 -24.14 -66.91
C LEU A 551 -8.65 -25.29 -67.25
N MET A 552 -9.04 -26.53 -66.93
CA MET A 552 -8.22 -27.76 -67.08
C MET A 552 -8.79 -28.73 -68.13
N ILE A 553 -9.71 -28.26 -68.98
CA ILE A 553 -10.20 -28.91 -70.22
C ILE A 553 -9.96 -27.92 -71.35
#